data_AF-A0A2M7WYW4-F1
#
_entry.id   AF-A0A2M7WYW4-F1
#
_cell.length_a   1.000
_cell.length_b   1.000
_cell.length_c   1.000
_cell.angle_alpha   90.00
_cell.angle_beta   90.00
_cell.angle_gamma   90.00
#
_symmetry.space_group_name_H-M   'P 1'
#
loop_
_entity.id
_entity.type
_entity.pdbx_description
1 polymer ?
#
loop_
_entity_poly.entity_id
_entity_poly.type
_entity_poly.pdbx_seq_one_letter_code
_entity_poly.pdbx_strand_id
1 'polypeptide(L)' 'EGTRRACPKWRSGFWHIARLAKVPLCCVYIHYPEKVFGIGPVLEVTKDMAADIEQLRAIFAPYQGRNRRRN' A
#
# COMPACT_ATOMS: atom_id res chain seq x y z
N GLU A 1 16.30 0.72 -19.13
CA GLU A 1 16.87 0.64 -17.76
C GLU A 1 15.84 1.08 -16.74
N GLY A 2 15.46 0.20 -15.81
CA GLY A 2 14.51 0.51 -14.75
C GLY A 2 15.22 0.77 -13.43
N THR A 3 15.82 1.94 -13.26
CA THR A 3 16.34 2.35 -11.95
C THR A 3 15.17 2.66 -11.03
N ARG A 4 14.68 1.64 -10.30
CA ARG A 4 13.69 1.85 -9.24
C ARG A 4 14.36 2.58 -8.08
N ARG A 5 14.55 3.89 -8.22
CA ARG A 5 14.98 4.77 -7.14
C ARG A 5 13.90 4.75 -6.06
N ALA A 6 14.32 4.71 -4.80
CA ALA A 6 13.40 4.81 -3.68
C ALA A 6 12.63 6.14 -3.79
N CYS A 7 11.30 6.06 -3.77
CA CYS A 7 10.45 7.24 -3.75
C CYS A 7 9.83 7.35 -2.36
N PRO A 8 10.04 8.47 -1.63
CA PRO A 8 9.47 8.64 -0.29
C PRO A 8 7.94 8.78 -0.33
N LYS A 9 7.39 9.19 -1.48
CA LYS A 9 5.95 9.28 -1.72
C LYS A 9 5.45 8.02 -2.41
N TRP A 10 4.28 7.54 -1.97
CA TRP A 10 3.61 6.42 -2.64
C TRP A 10 3.15 6.86 -4.04
N ARG A 11 3.21 5.93 -4.99
CA ARG A 11 2.64 6.15 -6.32
C ARG A 11 1.12 6.01 -6.21
N SER A 12 0.35 7.02 -6.61
CA SER A 12 -1.12 7.03 -6.49
C SER A 12 -1.87 6.28 -7.61
N GLY A 13 -1.16 5.75 -8.62
CA GLY A 13 -1.80 5.14 -9.80
C GLY A 13 -2.78 4.00 -9.46
N PHE A 14 -2.48 3.19 -8.45
CA PHE A 14 -3.37 2.11 -8.00
C PHE A 14 -4.73 2.65 -7.51
N TRP A 15 -4.71 3.79 -6.81
CA TRP A 15 -5.92 4.43 -6.27
C TRP A 15 -6.80 4.95 -7.41
N HIS A 16 -6.18 5.60 -8.41
CA HIS A 16 -6.92 6.11 -9.57
C HIS A 16 -7.56 4.98 -10.38
N ILE A 17 -6.84 3.87 -10.59
CA ILE A 17 -7.37 2.69 -11.28
C ILE A 17 -8.58 2.14 -10.53
N ALA A 18 -8.45 1.92 -9.22
CA ALA A 18 -9.53 1.39 -8.38
C ALA A 18 -10.77 2.32 -8.38
N ARG A 19 -10.55 3.64 -8.26
CA ARG A 19 -11.61 4.64 -8.30
C ARG A 19 -12.36 4.67 -9.64
N LEU A 20 -11.62 4.65 -10.76
CA LEU A 20 -12.21 4.71 -12.11
C LEU A 20 -12.94 3.42 -12.47
N ALA A 21 -12.37 2.28 -12.09
CA ALA A 21 -12.96 0.97 -12.31
C ALA A 21 -14.08 0.63 -11.31
N LYS A 22 -14.26 1.44 -10.25
CA LYS A 22 -15.22 1.20 -9.17
C LYS A 22 -15.03 -0.17 -8.51
N VAL A 23 -13.78 -0.52 -8.24
CA VAL A 23 -13.40 -1.76 -7.56
C VAL A 23 -12.69 -1.43 -6.25
N PRO A 24 -12.83 -2.28 -5.22
CA PRO A 24 -12.13 -2.06 -3.97
C PRO A 24 -10.64 -2.43 -4.06
N LEU A 25 -9.87 -1.95 -3.09
CA LEU A 25 -8.46 -2.29 -2.91
C LEU A 25 -8.31 -3.45 -1.94
N CYS A 26 -7.80 -4.59 -2.42
CA CYS A 26 -7.41 -5.70 -1.56
C CYS A 26 -6.00 -5.48 -1.01
N CYS A 27 -5.87 -5.32 0.30
CA CYS A 27 -4.57 -5.12 0.94
C CYS A 27 -3.87 -6.45 1.14
N VAL A 28 -2.66 -6.61 0.62
CA VAL A 28 -1.82 -7.80 0.85
C VAL A 28 -0.46 -7.34 1.37
N TYR A 29 0.06 -8.05 2.37
CA TYR A 29 1.34 -7.72 2.98
C TYR A 29 2.27 -8.93 3.08
N ILE A 30 3.56 -8.63 3.16
CA ILE A 30 4.61 -9.60 3.49
C ILE A 30 5.30 -9.06 4.73
N HIS A 31 5.24 -9.80 5.83
CA HIS A 31 5.91 -9.47 7.07
C HIS A 31 7.21 -10.27 7.17
N TYR A 32 8.31 -9.62 6.81
CA TYR A 32 9.62 -10.28 6.70
C TYR A 32 10.20 -10.82 8.01
N PRO A 33 10.04 -10.17 9.18
CA PRO A 33 10.57 -10.70 10.44
C PRO A 33 10.09 -12.13 10.74
N GLU A 34 8.82 -12.41 10.49
CA GLU A 34 8.20 -13.72 10.73
C GLU A 34 8.10 -14.57 9.45
N LYS A 35 8.49 -14.02 8.30
CA LYS A 35 8.40 -14.64 6.97
C LYS A 35 6.97 -15.09 6.60
N VAL A 36 5.97 -14.35 7.05
CA VAL A 36 4.56 -14.60 6.73
C VAL A 36 4.06 -13.66 5.64
N PHE A 37 3.10 -14.14 4.85
CA PHE A 37 2.28 -13.30 3.99
C PHE A 37 0.85 -13.34 4.48
N GLY A 38 0.10 -12.26 4.27
CA GLY A 38 -1.28 -12.19 4.72
C GLY A 38 -2.11 -11.25 3.86
N ILE A 39 -3.42 -11.47 3.94
CA ILE A 39 -4.44 -10.64 3.31
C ILE A 39 -5.03 -9.77 4.43
N GLY A 40 -4.94 -8.47 4.24
CA GLY A 40 -5.55 -7.46 5.12
C GLY A 40 -6.99 -7.14 4.71
N PRO A 41 -7.56 -6.07 5.28
CA PRO A 41 -8.91 -5.65 4.93
C PRO A 41 -9.00 -5.20 3.46
N VAL A 42 -10.19 -5.35 2.92
CA VAL A 42 -10.58 -4.76 1.63
C VAL A 42 -11.04 -3.32 1.90
N LEU A 43 -10.49 -2.36 1.16
CA LEU A 43 -10.81 -0.95 1.31
C LEU A 43 -11.64 -0.46 0.12
N GLU A 44 -12.79 0.14 0.41
CA GLU A 44 -13.59 0.86 -0.58
C GLU A 44 -12.99 2.24 -0.85
N VAL A 45 -12.85 2.60 -2.13
CA VAL A 45 -12.20 3.85 -2.53
C VAL A 45 -13.20 4.99 -2.53
N THR A 46 -12.87 6.07 -1.81
CA THR A 46 -13.74 7.23 -1.63
C THR A 46 -13.43 8.33 -2.65
N LYS A 47 -13.99 9.53 -2.45
CA LYS A 47 -13.63 10.73 -3.22
C LYS A 47 -12.40 11.44 -2.64
N ASP A 48 -11.99 11.10 -1.42
CA ASP A 48 -10.86 11.70 -0.72
C ASP A 48 -9.66 10.74 -0.74
N MET A 49 -8.77 10.98 -1.69
CA MET A 49 -7.55 10.18 -1.83
C MET A 49 -6.65 10.29 -0.60
N ALA A 50 -6.58 11.44 0.05
CA ALA A 50 -5.69 11.63 1.19
C ALA A 50 -6.14 10.74 2.35
N ALA A 51 -7.45 10.74 2.64
CA ALA A 51 -8.04 9.88 3.66
C ALA A 51 -7.85 8.39 3.36
N ASP A 52 -8.05 7.96 2.12
CA ASP A 52 -7.86 6.55 1.73
C ASP A 52 -6.38 6.13 1.87
N ILE A 53 -5.44 6.99 1.47
CA ILE A 53 -4.01 6.73 1.61
C ILE A 53 -3.60 6.69 3.09
N GLU A 54 -4.17 7.53 3.94
CA GLU A 54 -3.94 7.49 5.39
C GLU A 54 -4.43 6.17 5.99
N GLN A 55 -5.63 5.71 5.62
CA GLN A 55 -6.15 4.41 6.04
C GLN A 55 -5.25 3.26 5.58
N LEU A 56 -4.79 3.27 4.33
CA LEU A 56 -3.83 2.28 3.83
C LEU A 56 -2.53 2.31 4.63
N ARG A 57 -2.01 3.50 4.97
CA ARG A 57 -0.81 3.61 5.82
C ARG A 57 -1.04 3.01 7.21
N ALA A 58 -2.20 3.24 7.81
CA ALA A 58 -2.56 2.64 9.10
C ALA A 58 -2.62 1.11 9.00
N ILE A 59 -3.25 0.56 7.95
CA ILE A 59 -3.32 -0.88 7.68
C ILE A 59 -1.92 -1.48 7.55
N PHE A 60 -0.99 -0.81 6.84
CA PHE A 60 0.34 -1.33 6.61
C PHE A 60 1.36 -1.04 7.71
N ALA A 61 1.07 -0.14 8.67
CA ALA A 61 2.01 0.28 9.71
C ALA A 61 2.57 -0.85 10.60
N PRO A 62 1.79 -1.90 10.96
CA PRO A 62 2.30 -3.03 11.73
C PRO A 62 3.28 -3.91 10.94
N TYR A 63 3.23 -3.89 9.61
CA TYR A 63 3.97 -4.82 8.77
C TYR A 63 5.33 -4.27 8.33
N GLN A 64 6.32 -5.17 8.24
CA GLN A 64 7.70 -4.79 7.99
C GLN A 64 8.21 -5.45 6.71
N GLY A 65 8.54 -4.61 5.72
CA GLY A 65 9.22 -5.03 4.51
C GLY A 65 10.70 -5.33 4.75
N ARG A 66 11.32 -6.09 3.84
CA ARG A 66 12.73 -6.52 3.91
C ARG A 66 13.72 -5.39 4.18
N ASN A 67 13.49 -4.23 3.59
CA ASN A 67 14.43 -3.09 3.59
C ASN A 67 13.88 -1.87 4.36
N ARG A 68 13.25 -2.08 5.52
CA ARG A 68 12.63 -1.00 6.32
C ARG A 68 13.63 0.11 6.76
N ARG A 69 14.92 -0.19 6.86
CA ARG A 69 15.97 0.71 7.40
C ARG A 69 17.08 1.06 6.41
N ARG A 70 16.79 1.17 5.11
CA ARG A 70 17.79 1.71 4.18
C ARG A 70 17.62 3.24 4.11
N ASN A 71 18.42 3.95 4.91
CA ASN A 71 18.68 5.39 4.75
C ASN A 71 19.17 5.68 3.34
#